data_AF-A0A521KHG5-F1
#
_entry.id   AF-A0A521KHG5-F1
#
_cell.length_a   1.000
_cell.length_b   1.000
_cell.length_c   1.000
_cell.angle_alpha   90.00
_cell.angle_beta   90.00
_cell.angle_gamma   90.00
#
_symmetry.space_group_name_H-M   'P 1'
#
loop_
_entity.id
_entity.type
_entity.pdbx_description
1 polymer ?
#
loop_
_entity_poly.entity_id
_entity_poly.type
_entity_poly.pdbx_seq_one_letter_code
_entity_poly.pdbx_strand_id
1 'polypeptide(L)'
;MAAEAFRASSMAWRLYSGDEVIEQHLASEVARAGAHRAFVVCSPSVTRRTTVVSRIAEALGVRYAGVFDGIEKDSTYASVSAAKAAAVEAGADLLVAVGGGSVIVATRAVAIFISEGASPFDIMTQYPDGKPAFSPRLLAPKPPII
;
A
#
# COMPACT_ATOMS: atom_id res chain seq x y z
N MET A 1 -11.62 -32.50 -24.98
CA MET A 1 -12.14 -31.73 -23.83
C MET A 1 -12.61 -30.40 -24.36
N ALA A 2 -13.89 -30.07 -24.21
CA ALA A 2 -14.38 -28.74 -24.55
C ALA A 2 -13.76 -27.76 -23.56
N ALA A 3 -13.10 -26.69 -24.05
CA ALA A 3 -12.60 -25.64 -23.18
C ALA A 3 -13.79 -24.99 -22.48
N GLU A 4 -13.85 -25.08 -21.15
CA GLU A 4 -14.86 -24.37 -20.37
C GLU A 4 -14.63 -22.86 -20.52
N ALA A 5 -15.69 -22.13 -20.88
CA ALA A 5 -15.64 -20.69 -20.94
C ALA A 5 -15.63 -20.10 -19.53
N PHE A 6 -14.73 -19.15 -19.25
CA PHE A 6 -14.71 -18.41 -17.99
C PHE A 6 -14.84 -16.89 -18.24
N ARG A 7 -15.35 -16.18 -17.24
CA ARG A 7 -15.40 -14.71 -17.19
C ARG A 7 -14.78 -14.23 -15.89
N ALA A 8 -13.89 -13.25 -15.99
CA ALA A 8 -13.35 -12.52 -14.85
C ALA A 8 -13.68 -11.03 -15.00
N SER A 9 -14.04 -10.37 -13.91
CA SER A 9 -14.24 -8.93 -13.84
C SER A 9 -13.51 -8.40 -12.61
N SER A 10 -12.69 -7.36 -12.79
CA SER A 10 -11.98 -6.69 -11.71
C SER A 10 -12.42 -5.23 -11.61
N MET A 11 -11.96 -4.54 -10.56
CA MET A 11 -12.03 -3.08 -10.53
C MET A 11 -11.14 -2.46 -11.62
N ALA A 12 -11.41 -1.20 -11.95
CA ALA A 12 -10.58 -0.45 -12.88
C ALA A 12 -9.17 -0.26 -12.31
N TRP A 13 -8.16 -0.53 -13.11
CA TRP A 13 -6.74 -0.36 -12.78
C TRP A 13 -6.01 0.23 -13.98
N ARG A 14 -4.84 0.85 -13.73
CA ARG A 14 -3.95 1.38 -14.76
C ARG A 14 -2.61 0.68 -14.64
N LEU A 15 -2.06 0.27 -15.78
CA LEU A 15 -0.73 -0.32 -15.88
C LEU A 15 0.17 0.64 -16.65
N TYR A 16 1.33 0.92 -16.08
CA TYR A 16 2.42 1.57 -16.77
C TYR A 16 3.60 0.61 -16.79
N SER A 17 4.18 0.40 -17.96
CA SER A 17 5.31 -0.51 -18.16
C SER A 17 6.22 0.04 -19.23
N GLY A 18 7.52 0.01 -18.97
CA GLY A 18 8.54 0.57 -19.83
C GLY A 18 9.53 1.42 -19.04
N ASP A 19 10.43 2.07 -19.77
CA ASP A 19 11.39 2.98 -19.18
C ASP A 19 10.72 4.27 -18.72
N GLU A 20 11.25 4.87 -17.67
CA GLU A 20 10.85 6.19 -17.15
C GLU A 20 9.36 6.35 -16.78
N VAL A 21 8.63 5.26 -16.59
CA VAL A 21 7.19 5.31 -16.24
C VAL A 21 6.90 5.97 -14.89
N ILE A 22 7.87 5.95 -13.96
CA ILE A 22 7.73 6.63 -12.66
C ILE A 22 7.67 8.14 -12.90
N GLU A 23 8.63 8.66 -13.65
CA GLU A 23 8.78 10.07 -13.98
C GLU A 23 7.61 10.58 -14.82
N GLN A 24 7.18 9.78 -15.80
CA GLN A 24 6.14 10.19 -16.75
C GLN A 24 4.72 10.15 -16.17
N HIS A 25 4.45 9.28 -15.18
CA HIS A 25 3.07 8.98 -14.77
C HIS A 25 2.78 9.05 -13.27
N LEU A 26 3.76 8.89 -12.38
CA LEU A 26 3.45 8.81 -10.94
C LEU A 26 2.79 10.10 -10.42
N ALA A 27 3.31 11.26 -10.82
CA ALA A 27 2.77 12.56 -10.40
C ALA A 27 1.32 12.78 -10.86
N SER A 28 0.98 12.34 -12.07
CA SER A 28 -0.39 12.47 -12.60
C SER A 28 -1.35 11.49 -11.92
N GLU A 29 -0.89 10.29 -11.57
CA GLU A 29 -1.71 9.32 -10.83
C GLU A 29 -1.97 9.75 -9.38
N VAL A 30 -0.99 10.35 -8.69
CA VAL A 30 -1.21 10.99 -7.38
C VAL A 30 -2.20 12.15 -7.48
N ALA A 31 -2.05 13.01 -8.50
CA ALA A 31 -2.97 14.12 -8.73
C ALA A 31 -4.40 13.63 -9.04
N ARG A 32 -4.53 12.56 -9.83
CA ARG A 32 -5.81 11.92 -10.17
C ARG A 32 -6.50 11.32 -8.94
N ALA A 33 -5.73 10.86 -7.95
CA ALA A 33 -6.25 10.40 -6.67
C ALA A 33 -6.67 11.56 -5.74
N GLY A 34 -6.40 12.82 -6.11
CA GLY A 34 -6.68 13.99 -5.28
C GLY A 34 -5.75 14.14 -4.08
N ALA A 35 -4.58 13.51 -4.13
CA ALA A 35 -3.64 13.42 -3.02
C ALA A 35 -2.52 14.47 -3.11
N HIS A 36 -2.01 14.88 -1.95
CA HIS A 36 -0.99 15.92 -1.79
C HIS A 36 0.20 15.47 -0.96
N ARG A 37 0.11 14.38 -0.22
CA ARG A 37 1.13 13.84 0.68
C ARG A 37 1.29 12.34 0.45
N ALA A 38 2.00 11.99 -0.62
CA ALA A 38 2.28 10.62 -1.01
C ALA A 38 3.47 10.05 -0.24
N PHE A 39 3.25 8.96 0.49
CA PHE A 39 4.25 8.33 1.36
C PHE A 39 4.65 6.95 0.84
N VAL A 40 5.95 6.72 0.65
CA VAL A 40 6.48 5.48 0.10
C VAL A 40 6.62 4.42 1.18
N VAL A 41 6.17 3.20 0.89
CA VAL A 41 6.37 2.02 1.74
C VAL A 41 7.13 0.98 0.93
N CYS A 42 8.31 0.57 1.41
CA CYS A 42 9.15 -0.39 0.71
C CYS A 42 9.95 -1.29 1.66
N SER A 43 10.66 -2.27 1.09
CA SER A 43 11.61 -3.10 1.85
C SER A 43 13.01 -2.49 1.87
N PRO A 44 13.90 -2.91 2.79
CA PRO A 44 15.24 -2.33 2.90
C PRO A 44 16.09 -2.54 1.65
N SER A 45 15.82 -3.59 0.88
CA SER A 45 16.57 -3.86 -0.36
C SER A 45 16.30 -2.83 -1.44
N VAL A 46 15.11 -2.21 -1.46
CA VAL A 46 14.75 -1.22 -2.48
C VAL A 46 15.63 0.02 -2.33
N THR A 47 15.71 0.58 -1.12
CA THR A 47 16.55 1.76 -0.83
C THR A 47 18.04 1.45 -0.90
N ARG A 48 18.46 0.25 -0.49
CA ARG A 48 19.88 -0.12 -0.44
C ARG A 48 20.49 -0.55 -1.77
N ARG A 49 19.68 -1.01 -2.73
CA ARG A 49 20.17 -1.63 -3.98
C ARG A 49 19.69 -0.94 -5.25
N THR A 50 18.83 0.07 -5.15
CA THR A 50 18.24 0.74 -6.31
C THR A 50 18.11 2.24 -6.07
N THR A 51 17.82 2.98 -7.14
CA THR A 51 17.49 4.41 -7.10
C THR A 51 15.99 4.67 -7.17
N VAL A 52 15.14 3.63 -7.00
CA VAL A 52 13.69 3.76 -7.23
C VAL A 52 13.05 4.79 -6.29
N VAL A 53 13.44 4.83 -5.01
CA VAL A 53 12.88 5.80 -4.06
C VAL A 53 13.30 7.23 -4.37
N SER A 54 14.55 7.46 -4.81
CA SER A 54 14.98 8.80 -5.21
C SER A 54 14.25 9.27 -6.46
N ARG A 55 14.09 8.39 -7.46
CA ARG A 55 13.28 8.66 -8.67
C ARG A 55 11.84 9.02 -8.32
N ILE A 56 11.23 8.30 -7.37
CA ILE A 56 9.89 8.61 -6.87
C ILE A 56 9.85 9.98 -6.18
N ALA A 57 10.81 10.27 -5.31
CA ALA A 57 10.88 11.55 -4.62
C ALA A 57 11.02 12.73 -5.59
N GLU A 58 11.87 12.59 -6.61
CA GLU A 58 12.04 13.58 -7.67
C GLU A 58 10.76 13.75 -8.50
N ALA A 59 10.14 12.65 -8.95
CA ALA A 59 8.90 12.69 -9.73
C ALA A 59 7.72 13.32 -8.98
N LEU A 60 7.63 13.07 -7.66
CA LEU A 60 6.55 13.60 -6.81
C LEU A 60 6.81 15.05 -6.36
N GLY A 61 8.07 15.46 -6.26
CA GLY A 61 8.48 16.79 -5.81
C GLY A 61 7.83 17.16 -4.48
N VAL A 62 7.09 18.27 -4.46
CA VAL A 62 6.41 18.78 -3.26
C VAL A 62 5.36 17.83 -2.66
N ARG A 63 4.89 16.83 -3.43
CA ARG A 63 3.93 15.83 -2.94
C ARG A 63 4.59 14.66 -2.21
N TYR A 64 5.91 14.54 -2.26
CA TYR A 64 6.64 13.48 -1.56
C TYR A 64 6.61 13.74 -0.05
N ALA A 65 5.94 12.87 0.69
CA ALA A 65 5.78 12.99 2.15
C ALA A 65 6.81 12.20 2.95
N GLY A 66 7.61 11.36 2.30
CA GLY A 66 8.65 10.55 2.93
C GLY A 66 8.60 9.08 2.53
N VAL A 67 9.41 8.28 3.21
CA VAL A 67 9.54 6.85 2.98
C VAL A 67 9.67 6.09 4.29
N PHE A 68 9.04 4.92 4.35
CA PHE A 68 9.38 3.86 5.28
C PHE A 68 9.93 2.66 4.49
N ASP A 69 11.19 2.30 4.72
CA ASP A 69 11.88 1.23 4.02
C ASP A 69 12.13 -0.01 4.90
N GLY A 70 11.41 -0.14 6.01
CA GLY A 70 11.59 -1.20 6.99
C GLY A 70 10.65 -2.40 6.83
N ILE A 71 9.96 -2.57 5.69
CA ILE A 71 9.06 -3.72 5.52
C ILE A 71 9.85 -5.01 5.44
N GLU A 72 9.59 -5.90 6.39
CA GLU A 72 10.22 -7.20 6.50
C GLU A 72 9.57 -8.22 5.55
N LYS A 73 10.29 -9.33 5.32
CA LYS A 73 9.71 -10.49 4.65
C LYS A 73 8.45 -10.94 5.41
N ASP A 74 7.45 -11.40 4.66
CA ASP A 74 6.18 -11.91 5.20
C ASP A 74 5.32 -10.87 5.94
N SER A 75 5.63 -9.57 5.80
CA SER A 75 4.77 -8.45 6.26
C SER A 75 4.48 -8.49 7.78
N THR A 76 5.52 -8.59 8.59
CA THR A 76 5.39 -8.73 10.05
C THR A 76 4.55 -7.61 10.68
N TYR A 77 3.78 -7.94 11.72
CA TYR A 77 2.98 -6.94 12.44
C TYR A 77 3.82 -5.75 12.93
N ALA A 78 5.05 -6.00 13.40
CA ALA A 78 5.96 -4.96 13.85
C ALA A 78 6.33 -3.98 12.73
N SER A 79 6.74 -4.48 11.57
CA SER A 79 7.10 -3.62 10.43
C SER A 79 5.89 -2.86 9.87
N VAL A 80 4.71 -3.50 9.81
CA VAL A 80 3.45 -2.83 9.42
C VAL A 80 3.07 -1.73 10.40
N SER A 81 3.19 -1.98 11.71
CA SER A 81 2.86 -0.99 12.75
C SER A 81 3.81 0.21 12.70
N ALA A 82 5.10 -0.03 12.48
CA ALA A 82 6.10 1.02 12.31
C ALA A 82 5.83 1.85 11.04
N ALA A 83 5.51 1.20 9.92
CA ALA A 83 5.13 1.87 8.69
C ALA A 83 3.88 2.75 8.87
N LYS A 84 2.86 2.25 9.58
CA LYS A 84 1.66 3.02 9.95
C LYS A 84 2.00 4.25 10.76
N ALA A 85 2.84 4.13 11.79
CA ALA A 85 3.25 5.27 12.60
C ALA A 85 3.98 6.32 11.77
N ALA A 86 4.92 5.90 10.91
CA ALA A 86 5.67 6.79 10.04
C ALA A 86 4.76 7.51 9.01
N ALA A 87 3.81 6.80 8.41
CA ALA A 87 2.86 7.40 7.47
C ALA A 87 1.92 8.41 8.14
N VAL A 88 1.46 8.14 9.37
CA VAL A 88 0.65 9.09 10.15
C VAL A 88 1.45 10.32 10.53
N GLU A 89 2.68 10.15 11.02
CA GLU A 89 3.57 11.28 11.36
C GLU A 89 3.88 12.15 10.14
N ALA A 90 4.05 11.52 8.98
CA ALA A 90 4.21 12.21 7.70
C ALA A 90 2.92 12.86 7.18
N GLY A 91 1.78 12.70 7.87
CA GLY A 91 0.48 13.21 7.41
C GLY A 91 0.09 12.67 6.03
N ALA A 92 0.41 11.41 5.74
CA ALA A 92 0.19 10.83 4.42
C ALA A 92 -1.31 10.76 4.07
N ASP A 93 -1.67 11.17 2.86
CA ASP A 93 -3.01 11.02 2.29
C ASP A 93 -3.06 10.02 1.13
N LEU A 94 -1.91 9.49 0.72
CA LEU A 94 -1.75 8.42 -0.27
C LEU A 94 -0.52 7.57 0.08
N LEU A 95 -0.61 6.27 -0.15
CA LEU A 95 0.52 5.35 0.01
C LEU A 95 1.04 4.89 -1.35
N VAL A 96 2.36 4.79 -1.51
CA VAL A 96 3.02 4.23 -2.69
C VAL A 96 3.75 2.95 -2.30
N ALA A 97 3.28 1.80 -2.79
CA ALA A 97 3.88 0.50 -2.49
C ALA A 97 5.02 0.19 -3.47
N VAL A 98 6.25 0.04 -2.97
CA VAL A 98 7.41 -0.25 -3.83
C VAL A 98 8.08 -1.56 -3.41
N GLY A 99 7.81 -2.63 -4.14
CA GLY A 99 8.41 -3.93 -3.91
C GLY A 99 7.52 -5.09 -4.36
N GLY A 100 7.83 -6.29 -3.87
CA GLY A 100 7.05 -7.50 -4.15
C GLY A 100 5.83 -7.67 -3.24
N GLY A 101 5.28 -8.89 -3.22
CA GLY A 101 4.04 -9.23 -2.52
C GLY A 101 4.00 -8.83 -1.04
N SER A 102 5.10 -9.00 -0.28
CA SER A 102 5.14 -8.59 1.13
C SER A 102 4.94 -7.08 1.31
N VAL A 103 5.53 -6.25 0.45
CA VAL A 103 5.35 -4.79 0.52
C VAL A 103 3.91 -4.42 0.17
N ILE A 104 3.34 -5.02 -0.86
CA ILE A 104 1.96 -4.76 -1.29
C ILE A 104 0.96 -5.14 -0.18
N VAL A 105 1.13 -6.32 0.44
CA VAL A 105 0.30 -6.77 1.55
C VAL A 105 0.46 -5.86 2.77
N ALA A 106 1.68 -5.53 3.14
CA ALA A 106 1.96 -4.63 4.25
C ALA A 106 1.32 -3.25 4.04
N THR A 107 1.45 -2.67 2.83
CA THR A 107 0.90 -1.34 2.51
C THR A 107 -0.63 -1.34 2.59
N ARG A 108 -1.30 -2.43 2.18
CA ARG A 108 -2.75 -2.59 2.38
C ARG A 108 -3.12 -2.64 3.86
N ALA A 109 -2.35 -3.35 4.68
CA ALA A 109 -2.57 -3.39 6.12
C ALA A 109 -2.35 -2.01 6.76
N VAL A 110 -1.32 -1.28 6.35
CA VAL A 110 -1.08 0.13 6.77
C VAL A 110 -2.30 0.99 6.46
N ALA A 111 -2.83 0.95 5.24
CA ALA A 111 -4.02 1.72 4.86
C ALA A 111 -5.23 1.40 5.76
N ILE A 112 -5.44 0.12 6.09
CA ILE A 112 -6.49 -0.32 7.02
C ILE A 112 -6.23 0.26 8.42
N PHE A 113 -5.02 0.10 8.96
CA PHE A 113 -4.68 0.51 10.34
C PHE A 113 -4.65 2.02 10.55
N ILE A 114 -4.44 2.80 9.50
CA ILE A 114 -4.60 4.26 9.54
C ILE A 114 -6.08 4.65 9.69
N SER A 115 -6.98 3.88 9.09
CA SER A 115 -8.37 4.31 8.87
C SER A 115 -9.36 3.70 9.86
N GLU A 116 -9.20 2.41 10.18
CA GLU A 116 -10.04 1.72 11.15
C GLU A 116 -9.48 2.02 12.53
N GLY A 117 -10.08 2.99 13.24
CA GLY A 117 -9.64 3.46 14.57
C GLY A 117 -9.75 2.44 15.71
N ALA A 118 -9.70 1.15 15.39
CA ALA A 118 -9.72 0.02 16.31
C ALA A 118 -8.40 -0.76 16.22
N SER A 119 -8.15 -1.62 17.22
CA SER A 119 -6.96 -2.48 17.21
C SER A 119 -7.02 -3.43 16.01
N PRO A 120 -5.89 -3.67 15.31
CA PRO A 120 -5.79 -4.71 14.28
C PRO A 120 -6.29 -6.08 14.75
N PHE A 121 -6.10 -6.41 16.02
CA PHE A 121 -6.53 -7.67 16.61
C PHE A 121 -8.05 -7.78 16.79
N ASP A 122 -8.75 -6.65 16.85
CA ASP A 122 -10.22 -6.61 16.95
C ASP A 122 -10.86 -6.68 15.55
N ILE A 123 -10.20 -6.12 14.54
CA ILE A 123 -10.73 -5.99 13.17
C ILE A 123 -10.28 -7.09 12.20
N MET A 124 -9.31 -7.93 12.59
CA MET A 124 -8.91 -9.09 11.80
C MET A 124 -9.99 -10.17 11.81
N THR A 125 -9.92 -11.10 10.85
CA THR A 125 -10.76 -12.30 10.87
C THR A 125 -10.46 -13.10 12.13
N GLN A 126 -11.51 -13.39 12.90
CA GLN A 126 -11.47 -14.13 14.15
C GLN A 126 -12.03 -15.54 13.96
N TYR A 127 -11.48 -16.50 14.71
CA TYR A 127 -11.88 -17.90 14.70
C TYR A 127 -12.26 -18.35 16.12
N PRO A 128 -13.44 -17.95 16.63
CA PRO A 128 -13.90 -18.34 17.95
C PRO A 128 -14.21 -19.84 18.04
N ASP A 129 -13.85 -20.46 19.16
CA ASP A 129 -14.08 -21.89 19.39
C ASP A 129 -15.56 -22.29 19.24
N GLY A 130 -15.80 -23.35 18.47
CA GLY A 130 -17.14 -23.89 18.21
C GLY A 130 -18.06 -22.98 17.41
N LYS A 131 -17.56 -21.91 16.80
CA LYS A 131 -18.34 -20.93 16.03
C LYS A 131 -17.73 -20.69 14.65
N PRO A 132 -18.51 -20.26 13.65
CA PRO A 132 -17.98 -19.87 12.35
C PRO A 132 -16.98 -18.71 12.47
N ALA A 133 -16.07 -18.62 11.48
CA ALA A 133 -15.18 -17.48 11.36
C ALA A 133 -15.97 -16.17 11.22
N PHE A 134 -15.47 -15.13 11.87
CA PHE A 134 -16.09 -13.80 11.88
C PHE A 134 -15.09 -12.78 11.34
N SER A 135 -15.47 -12.02 10.32
CA SER A 135 -14.62 -10.96 9.73
C SER A 135 -15.39 -9.65 9.74
N PRO A 136 -14.99 -8.68 10.60
CA PRO A 136 -15.64 -7.38 10.67
C PRO A 136 -15.64 -6.64 9.32
N ARG A 137 -16.67 -5.82 9.09
CA ARG A 137 -16.71 -4.94 7.92
C ARG A 137 -15.82 -3.72 8.18
N LEU A 138 -14.86 -3.49 7.30
CA LEU A 138 -13.93 -2.36 7.36
C LEU A 138 -14.48 -1.19 6.52
N LEU A 139 -15.38 -0.40 7.10
CA LEU A 139 -16.16 0.61 6.38
C LEU A 139 -15.51 2.00 6.29
N ALA A 140 -14.45 2.27 7.06
CA ALA A 140 -13.80 3.58 6.99
C ALA A 140 -13.23 3.85 5.59
N PRO A 141 -13.21 5.08 5.07
CA PRO A 141 -12.47 5.39 3.84
C PRO A 141 -10.99 5.09 4.03
N LYS A 142 -10.36 4.41 3.05
CA LYS A 142 -8.93 4.09 3.09
C LYS A 142 -8.16 5.06 2.19
N PRO A 143 -6.93 5.46 2.54
CA PRO A 143 -6.10 6.23 1.61
C PRO A 143 -5.90 5.40 0.33
N PRO A 144 -5.89 6.04 -0.85
CA PRO A 144 -5.53 5.37 -2.09
C PRO A 144 -4.11 4.78 -1.98
N ILE A 145 -3.90 3.69 -2.72
CA ILE A 145 -2.61 3.03 -2.87
C ILE A 145 -2.26 3.05 -4.35
N ILE A 146 -1.03 3.47 -4.67
CA ILE A 146 -0.39 3.32 -5.98
C ILE A 146 0.68 2.23 -5.88
#